data_AF-A0A4R5CP26-F1
#
_entry.id   AF-A0A4R5CP26-F1
#
_cell.length_a   1.000
_cell.length_b   1.000
_cell.length_c   1.000
_cell.angle_alpha   90.00
_cell.angle_beta   90.00
_cell.angle_gamma   90.00
#
_symmetry.space_group_name_H-M   'P 1'
#
loop_
_entity.id
_entity.type
_entity.pdbx_description
1 polymer ?
#
loop_
_entity_poly.entity_id
_entity_poly.type
_entity_poly.pdbx_seq_one_letter_code
_entity_poly.pdbx_strand_id
1 'polypeptide(L)'
;MTFEVRALEFNGRENVWKPARVLAALDYMVRTGLNTFVLNDISIAERLVYPGRYFGSGEGDTNVHARYARSFRALYEYMPGGRSRRYKDVEYVRWVIRRATERDIDVYLNNKEIFFPDAILELRPELRIDGVVCPTHPFWGEFLSTKYTELYQDLPGLTGMITSPATGESRVSIAHNHCPCDRCAAMSPSEWYEWIITSMYGPSAEYGKRLVVRDFVFDRRTQNDLAAAWKALPGDIVVCLKNTPHDYYPTFPHNPRISADQGREQWVEFDSMGQYFGWGVAPAIIIDDTRRRFGHAAANGVTGVLNRVDWEAQHGHSCFETPNILNLYAFAALSLEAATTDEDIFRAWLADADAVAPGGDVERCVTWLTATLGQSWPVVAGALYAHGCVFSDSSTFPVSVEHAFWLGEEKNSRRDWDPVAFDALASDPANVRSLLAEKDDAVALVRRLRARVESENPGLTVEFYDDLVERFGVFELYITGFWHAMRCAALGRHLRDFGRDADPQLAGMLDEVLRGTAEYCDRLDTHAVGDTYPACLLLSGQRLRALHDDVSRVAAG
;
A
#
# COMPACT_ATOMS: atom_id res chain seq x y z
N MET A 1 -20.78 -15.60 -6.57
CA MET A 1 -19.43 -15.89 -7.14
C MET A 1 -18.44 -15.77 -5.99
N THR A 2 -17.46 -16.67 -5.91
CA THR A 2 -16.51 -16.77 -4.79
C THR A 2 -15.10 -16.86 -5.35
N PHE A 3 -14.17 -16.01 -4.91
CA PHE A 3 -12.75 -16.14 -5.25
C PHE A 3 -12.16 -17.32 -4.48
N GLU A 4 -11.27 -18.09 -5.11
CA GLU A 4 -10.64 -19.25 -4.50
C GLU A 4 -9.66 -18.85 -3.40
N VAL A 5 -8.84 -17.84 -3.69
CA VAL A 5 -7.89 -17.25 -2.75
C VAL A 5 -8.43 -15.92 -2.24
N ARG A 6 -8.56 -15.80 -0.93
CA ARG A 6 -9.05 -14.60 -0.24
C ARG A 6 -8.04 -14.25 0.84
N ALA A 7 -7.06 -13.44 0.43
CA ALA A 7 -5.86 -13.21 1.20
C ALA A 7 -5.90 -11.92 2.03
N LEU A 8 -5.45 -12.02 3.28
CA LEU A 8 -5.14 -10.89 4.15
C LEU A 8 -3.62 -10.72 4.23
N GLU A 9 -3.14 -9.51 4.01
CA GLU A 9 -1.72 -9.18 4.08
C GLU A 9 -1.41 -8.21 5.22
N PHE A 10 -0.43 -8.60 6.05
CA PHE A 10 0.25 -7.73 7.00
C PHE A 10 1.58 -7.24 6.45
N ASN A 11 1.90 -5.97 6.69
CA ASN A 11 3.14 -5.32 6.31
C ASN A 11 3.97 -4.95 7.53
N GLY A 12 5.27 -4.95 7.28
CA GLY A 12 6.24 -4.31 8.15
C GLY A 12 6.45 -5.03 9.49
N ARG A 13 7.36 -4.46 10.26
CA ARG A 13 7.90 -5.13 11.44
C ARG A 13 6.92 -5.25 12.59
N GLU A 14 5.90 -4.40 12.59
CA GLU A 14 5.01 -4.22 13.74
C GLU A 14 3.80 -5.13 13.74
N ASN A 15 3.32 -5.59 12.58
CA ASN A 15 2.18 -6.50 12.52
C ASN A 15 2.64 -7.94 12.28
N VAL A 16 3.60 -8.15 11.37
CA VAL A 16 4.13 -9.49 11.03
C VAL A 16 4.76 -10.20 12.23
N TRP A 17 5.43 -9.47 13.14
CA TRP A 17 6.25 -10.08 14.21
C TRP A 17 5.64 -9.94 15.61
N LYS A 18 4.36 -9.56 15.74
CA LYS A 18 3.65 -9.47 17.03
C LYS A 18 2.67 -10.65 17.17
N PRO A 19 2.93 -11.65 18.03
CA PRO A 19 2.08 -12.84 18.18
C PRO A 19 0.59 -12.53 18.40
N ALA A 20 0.28 -11.53 19.23
CA ALA A 20 -1.10 -11.13 19.51
C ALA A 20 -1.83 -10.59 18.26
N ARG A 21 -1.13 -9.83 17.41
CA ARG A 21 -1.68 -9.31 16.15
C ARG A 21 -1.95 -10.43 15.17
N VAL A 22 -1.03 -11.40 15.05
CA VAL A 22 -1.21 -12.58 14.21
C VAL A 22 -2.42 -13.41 14.66
N LEU A 23 -2.58 -13.68 15.96
CA LEU A 23 -3.73 -14.44 16.44
C LEU A 23 -5.05 -13.71 16.17
N ALA A 24 -5.11 -12.41 16.45
CA ALA A 24 -6.30 -11.60 16.17
C ALA A 24 -6.67 -11.61 14.68
N ALA A 25 -5.67 -11.52 13.79
CA ALA A 25 -5.88 -11.61 12.35
C ALA A 25 -6.39 -13.00 11.93
N LEU A 26 -5.77 -14.08 12.42
CA LEU A 26 -6.22 -15.43 12.10
C LEU A 26 -7.66 -15.70 12.59
N ASP A 27 -8.00 -15.21 13.78
CA ASP A 27 -9.37 -15.34 14.31
C ASP A 27 -10.36 -14.49 13.48
N TYR A 28 -9.97 -13.30 13.03
CA TYR A 28 -10.75 -12.50 12.08
C TYR A 28 -10.95 -13.23 10.75
N MET A 29 -9.89 -13.82 10.19
CA MET A 29 -9.92 -14.55 8.93
C MET A 29 -10.88 -15.74 8.99
N VAL A 30 -10.85 -16.52 10.07
CA VAL A 30 -11.79 -17.64 10.27
C VAL A 30 -13.24 -17.14 10.27
N ARG A 31 -13.55 -16.08 11.03
CA ARG A 31 -14.92 -15.55 11.12
C ARG A 31 -15.42 -14.98 9.81
N THR A 32 -14.53 -14.40 9.01
CA THR A 32 -14.88 -13.71 7.75
C THR A 32 -14.62 -14.56 6.50
N GLY A 33 -14.16 -15.81 6.66
CA GLY A 33 -13.93 -16.77 5.60
C GLY A 33 -12.73 -16.46 4.68
N LEU A 34 -11.79 -15.63 5.13
CA LEU A 34 -10.49 -15.45 4.48
C LEU A 34 -9.62 -16.69 4.72
N ASN A 35 -8.92 -17.16 3.70
CA ASN A 35 -8.25 -18.47 3.72
C ASN A 35 -6.75 -18.42 3.42
N THR A 36 -6.18 -17.22 3.24
CA THR A 36 -4.75 -17.07 2.94
C THR A 36 -4.16 -15.91 3.73
N PHE A 37 -3.08 -16.16 4.46
CA PHE A 37 -2.40 -15.15 5.26
C PHE A 37 -1.03 -14.85 4.68
N VAL A 38 -0.79 -13.58 4.40
CA VAL A 38 0.43 -13.09 3.75
C VAL A 38 1.22 -12.26 4.75
N LEU A 39 2.45 -12.67 5.00
CA LEU A 39 3.40 -11.93 5.84
C LEU A 39 4.37 -11.16 4.95
N ASN A 40 4.23 -9.84 4.88
CA ASN A 40 5.06 -8.97 4.07
C ASN A 40 6.06 -8.17 4.91
N ASP A 41 7.34 -8.36 4.63
CA ASP A 41 8.41 -7.47 5.06
C ASP A 41 9.41 -7.42 3.90
N ILE A 42 9.88 -6.21 3.54
CA ILE A 42 10.75 -5.95 2.37
C ILE A 42 11.85 -7.01 2.23
N SER A 43 12.44 -7.41 3.36
CA SER A 43 13.54 -8.36 3.42
C SER A 43 13.21 -9.65 4.19
N ILE A 44 11.94 -10.07 4.25
CA ILE A 44 11.50 -11.21 5.10
C ILE A 44 12.32 -12.48 4.84
N ALA A 45 12.61 -12.80 3.57
CA ALA A 45 13.41 -13.97 3.22
C ALA A 45 14.88 -13.85 3.69
N GLU A 46 15.47 -12.66 3.66
CA GLU A 46 16.83 -12.42 4.20
C GLU A 46 16.85 -12.52 5.72
N ARG A 47 15.77 -12.11 6.38
CA ARG A 47 15.63 -12.20 7.82
C ARG A 47 15.53 -13.65 8.30
N LEU A 48 14.94 -14.52 7.50
CA LEU A 48 14.74 -15.94 7.81
C LEU A 48 15.94 -16.81 7.40
N VAL A 49 16.62 -16.45 6.30
CA VAL A 49 17.71 -17.24 5.73
C VAL A 49 19.02 -16.45 5.74
N TYR A 50 20.05 -17.02 6.35
CA TYR A 50 21.42 -16.74 5.93
C TYR A 50 21.77 -17.84 4.94
N PRO A 51 22.02 -17.56 3.66
CA PRO A 51 22.31 -18.62 2.68
C PRO A 51 23.63 -19.31 3.07
N GLY A 52 23.50 -20.37 3.86
CA GLY A 52 24.52 -20.97 4.71
C GLY A 52 25.69 -21.49 3.90
N ARG A 53 25.44 -21.89 2.64
CA ARG A 53 26.47 -22.21 1.63
C ARG A 53 27.59 -21.16 1.58
N TYR A 54 27.25 -19.87 1.66
CA TYR A 54 28.23 -18.78 1.60
C TYR A 54 28.91 -18.48 2.93
N PHE A 55 28.46 -19.11 4.01
CA PHE A 55 29.02 -19.00 5.36
C PHE A 55 29.61 -20.34 5.86
N GLY A 56 29.83 -21.31 4.96
CA GLY A 56 30.51 -22.57 5.26
C GLY A 56 29.61 -23.78 5.57
N SER A 57 28.30 -23.68 5.37
CA SER A 57 27.39 -24.84 5.40
C SER A 57 27.51 -25.68 4.13
N GLY A 58 27.28 -26.99 4.25
CA GLY A 58 27.28 -27.94 3.13
C GLY A 58 25.87 -28.36 2.70
N GLU A 59 25.77 -29.09 1.59
CA GLU A 59 24.50 -29.55 1.01
C GLU A 59 23.70 -30.49 1.93
N GLY A 60 24.38 -31.16 2.89
CA GLY A 60 23.73 -32.02 3.88
C GLY A 60 23.13 -31.28 5.09
N ASP A 61 23.30 -29.96 5.21
CA ASP A 61 22.78 -29.17 6.32
C ASP A 61 21.35 -28.71 6.01
N THR A 62 20.37 -29.59 6.22
CA THR A 62 18.98 -29.42 5.77
C THR A 62 18.07 -28.59 6.69
N ASN A 63 18.61 -27.88 7.68
CA ASN A 63 17.85 -26.94 8.50
C ASN A 63 18.75 -25.85 9.13
N VAL A 64 18.12 -24.80 9.63
CA VAL A 64 18.75 -23.61 10.19
C VAL A 64 19.68 -23.89 11.36
N HIS A 65 19.48 -24.96 12.12
CA HIS A 65 20.39 -25.31 13.22
C HIS A 65 21.61 -26.07 12.73
N ALA A 66 21.44 -26.98 11.77
CA ALA A 66 22.56 -27.67 11.12
C ALA A 66 23.48 -26.66 10.41
N ARG A 67 22.88 -25.74 9.63
CA ARG A 67 23.61 -24.66 8.98
C ARG A 67 24.34 -23.77 9.99
N TYR A 68 23.71 -23.45 11.12
CA TYR A 68 24.29 -22.58 12.15
C TYR A 68 25.50 -23.26 12.81
N ALA A 69 25.40 -24.56 13.09
CA ALA A 69 26.48 -25.34 13.68
C ALA A 69 27.77 -25.33 12.83
N ARG A 70 27.64 -25.18 11.51
CA ARG A 70 28.79 -25.02 10.59
C ARG A 70 29.25 -23.58 10.43
N SER A 71 28.30 -22.66 10.33
CA SER A 71 28.56 -21.27 9.93
C SER A 71 28.77 -20.29 11.08
N PHE A 72 28.54 -20.67 12.35
CA PHE A 72 28.52 -19.72 13.46
C PHE A 72 29.77 -18.84 13.54
N ARG A 73 30.98 -19.36 13.28
CA ARG A 73 32.21 -18.53 13.31
C ARG A 73 32.16 -17.41 12.29
N ALA A 74 31.83 -17.72 11.04
CA ALA A 74 31.65 -16.72 9.98
C ALA A 74 30.49 -15.77 10.31
N LEU A 75 29.38 -16.26 10.87
CA LEU A 75 28.27 -15.42 11.29
C LEU A 75 28.66 -14.46 12.43
N TYR A 76 29.53 -14.85 13.35
CA TYR A 76 30.04 -13.99 14.42
C TYR A 76 31.00 -12.91 13.88
N GLU A 77 31.76 -13.23 12.83
CA GLU A 77 32.69 -12.30 12.18
C GLU A 77 31.93 -11.28 11.31
N TYR A 78 31.08 -11.75 10.41
CA TYR A 78 30.45 -10.90 9.38
C TYR A 78 29.04 -10.41 9.72
N MET A 79 28.33 -11.08 10.63
CA MET A 79 26.93 -10.74 10.97
C MET A 79 26.62 -10.83 12.48
N PRO A 80 27.43 -10.21 13.36
CA PRO A 80 27.35 -10.40 14.81
C PRO A 80 25.96 -10.07 15.40
N GLY A 81 25.26 -9.06 14.85
CA GLY A 81 23.92 -8.66 15.29
C GLY A 81 22.77 -9.53 14.77
N GLY A 82 22.92 -10.17 13.61
CA GLY A 82 21.88 -10.98 12.95
C GLY A 82 21.93 -12.47 13.28
N ARG A 83 23.07 -12.97 13.77
CA ARG A 83 23.35 -14.41 13.95
C ARG A 83 22.27 -15.18 14.71
N SER A 84 21.76 -14.62 15.81
CA SER A 84 20.83 -15.31 16.71
C SER A 84 19.36 -15.01 16.41
N ARG A 85 19.13 -14.02 15.54
CA ARG A 85 17.80 -13.55 15.18
C ARG A 85 17.15 -14.48 14.15
N ARG A 86 17.91 -14.93 13.15
CA ARG A 86 17.36 -15.73 12.04
C ARG A 86 16.68 -17.03 12.47
N TYR A 87 17.37 -17.90 13.23
CA TYR A 87 16.75 -19.14 13.68
C TYR A 87 15.58 -18.92 14.66
N LYS A 88 15.57 -17.81 15.41
CA LYS A 88 14.41 -17.44 16.26
C LYS A 88 13.23 -16.99 15.42
N ASP A 89 13.48 -16.20 14.39
CA ASP A 89 12.45 -15.75 13.45
C ASP A 89 11.89 -16.94 12.65
N VAL A 90 12.72 -17.93 12.27
CA VAL A 90 12.26 -19.20 11.69
C VAL A 90 11.33 -19.95 12.63
N GLU A 91 11.69 -20.09 13.92
CA GLU A 91 10.81 -20.74 14.90
C GLU A 91 9.49 -19.98 15.10
N TYR A 92 9.54 -18.65 15.06
CA TYR A 92 8.35 -17.82 15.10
C TYR A 92 7.45 -18.05 13.88
N VAL A 93 7.99 -18.04 12.66
CA VAL A 93 7.19 -18.29 11.45
C VAL A 93 6.66 -19.73 11.43
N ARG A 94 7.42 -20.72 11.91
CA ARG A 94 6.90 -22.09 12.13
C ARG A 94 5.72 -22.09 13.10
N TRP A 95 5.75 -21.28 14.16
CA TRP A 95 4.61 -21.11 15.05
C TRP A 95 3.41 -20.48 14.32
N VAL A 96 3.61 -19.43 13.52
CA VAL A 96 2.54 -18.81 12.71
C VAL A 96 1.90 -19.82 11.77
N ILE A 97 2.72 -20.57 11.01
CA ILE A 97 2.26 -21.63 10.09
C ILE A 97 1.39 -22.64 10.84
N ARG A 98 1.84 -23.15 11.99
CA ARG A 98 1.02 -24.10 12.77
C ARG A 98 -0.32 -23.51 13.21
N ARG A 99 -0.36 -22.25 13.65
CA ARG A 99 -1.60 -21.58 14.07
C ARG A 99 -2.57 -21.35 12.92
N ALA A 100 -2.04 -21.07 11.73
CA ALA A 100 -2.81 -20.90 10.51
C ALA A 100 -3.34 -22.24 9.97
N THR A 101 -2.50 -23.29 9.93
CA THR A 101 -2.90 -24.64 9.52
C THR A 101 -4.00 -25.23 10.41
N GLU A 102 -3.96 -24.99 11.72
CA GLU A 102 -5.04 -25.38 12.65
C GLU A 102 -6.39 -24.72 12.35
N ARG A 103 -6.40 -23.69 11.50
CA ARG A 103 -7.56 -22.92 11.06
C ARG A 103 -7.83 -23.06 9.56
N ASP A 104 -7.17 -24.00 8.89
CA ASP A 104 -7.25 -24.19 7.43
C ASP A 104 -6.88 -22.94 6.62
N ILE A 105 -5.90 -22.17 7.11
CA ILE A 105 -5.38 -20.97 6.47
C ILE A 105 -4.00 -21.24 5.87
N ASP A 106 -3.86 -20.97 4.56
CA ASP A 106 -2.60 -21.00 3.85
C ASP A 106 -1.68 -19.85 4.27
N VAL A 107 -0.36 -20.08 4.25
CA VAL A 107 0.62 -19.05 4.65
C VAL A 107 1.62 -18.79 3.53
N TYR A 108 1.73 -17.52 3.17
CA TYR A 108 2.71 -17.02 2.21
C TYR A 108 3.61 -15.98 2.86
N LEU A 109 4.86 -15.91 2.40
CA LEU A 109 5.73 -14.76 2.69
C LEU A 109 5.81 -13.88 1.45
N ASN A 110 5.78 -12.57 1.63
CA ASN A 110 5.91 -11.58 0.57
C ASN A 110 7.21 -10.79 0.75
N ASN A 111 8.05 -10.74 -0.29
CA ASN A 111 9.37 -10.10 -0.26
C ASN A 111 9.65 -9.27 -1.51
N LYS A 112 10.64 -8.37 -1.40
CA LYS A 112 11.20 -7.62 -2.53
C LYS A 112 12.57 -8.22 -2.84
N GLU A 113 12.75 -8.79 -4.03
CA GLU A 113 14.03 -9.38 -4.47
C GLU A 113 14.68 -8.54 -5.58
N ILE A 114 16.00 -8.46 -5.69
CA ILE A 114 16.99 -9.22 -4.91
C ILE A 114 17.36 -8.47 -3.63
N PHE A 115 17.28 -9.18 -2.49
CA PHE A 115 17.73 -8.70 -1.18
C PHE A 115 18.74 -9.66 -0.56
N PHE A 116 19.83 -9.11 -0.02
CA PHE A 116 20.94 -9.89 0.56
C PHE A 116 21.58 -9.13 1.74
N PRO A 117 22.26 -9.84 2.67
CA PRO A 117 22.99 -9.20 3.76
C PRO A 117 24.32 -8.58 3.26
N ASP A 118 24.75 -7.48 3.88
CA ASP A 118 25.99 -6.77 3.49
C ASP A 118 27.23 -7.65 3.45
N ALA A 119 27.30 -8.64 4.34
CA ALA A 119 28.35 -9.64 4.39
C ALA A 119 28.60 -10.34 3.04
N ILE A 120 27.58 -10.46 2.17
CA ILE A 120 27.77 -11.04 0.83
C ILE A 120 28.72 -10.20 -0.02
N LEU A 121 28.67 -8.87 0.08
CA LEU A 121 29.57 -7.99 -0.68
C LEU A 121 30.99 -8.01 -0.12
N GLU A 122 31.16 -8.31 1.17
CA GLU A 122 32.49 -8.50 1.78
C GLU A 122 33.09 -9.84 1.36
N LEU A 123 32.28 -10.91 1.35
CA LEU A 123 32.69 -12.25 0.97
C LEU A 123 32.90 -12.41 -0.54
N ARG A 124 32.16 -11.63 -1.35
CA ARG A 124 32.15 -11.67 -2.82
C ARG A 124 32.36 -10.26 -3.38
N PRO A 125 33.56 -9.66 -3.20
CA PRO A 125 33.83 -8.30 -3.65
C PRO A 125 33.70 -8.12 -5.18
N GLU A 126 33.82 -9.20 -5.96
CA GLU A 126 33.65 -9.19 -7.42
C GLU A 126 32.24 -8.83 -7.89
N LEU A 127 31.25 -8.83 -6.97
CA LEU A 127 29.89 -8.36 -7.27
C LEU A 127 29.83 -6.84 -7.50
N ARG A 128 30.88 -6.11 -7.11
CA ARG A 128 31.02 -4.68 -7.37
C ARG A 128 31.88 -4.45 -8.60
N ILE A 129 31.32 -3.75 -9.59
CA ILE A 129 32.03 -3.28 -10.78
C ILE A 129 31.98 -1.76 -10.73
N ASP A 130 33.14 -1.10 -10.74
CA ASP A 130 33.26 0.37 -10.63
C ASP A 130 32.49 0.96 -9.44
N GLY A 131 32.51 0.26 -8.31
CA GLY A 131 31.89 0.69 -7.05
C GLY A 131 30.38 0.43 -6.95
N VAL A 132 29.71 0.03 -8.02
CA VAL A 132 28.28 -0.30 -8.04
C VAL A 132 28.05 -1.81 -8.06
N VAL A 133 26.95 -2.27 -7.45
CA VAL A 133 26.60 -3.69 -7.42
C VAL A 133 26.03 -4.09 -8.78
N CYS A 134 26.62 -5.10 -9.43
CA CYS A 134 26.23 -5.54 -10.76
C CYS A 134 24.95 -6.41 -10.71
N PRO A 135 23.81 -5.99 -11.30
CA PRO A 135 22.56 -6.74 -11.25
C PRO A 135 22.58 -8.01 -12.10
N THR A 136 23.41 -8.06 -13.15
CA THR A 136 23.48 -9.21 -14.04
C THR A 136 24.56 -10.21 -13.66
N HIS A 137 25.28 -10.01 -12.53
CA HIS A 137 26.36 -10.92 -12.15
C HIS A 137 25.82 -12.35 -11.93
N PRO A 138 26.37 -13.41 -12.57
CA PRO A 138 25.80 -14.77 -12.54
C PRO A 138 25.56 -15.35 -11.14
N PHE A 139 26.32 -14.88 -10.14
CA PHE A 139 26.14 -15.20 -8.72
C PHE A 139 24.68 -15.10 -8.25
N TRP A 140 23.91 -14.12 -8.73
CA TRP A 140 22.57 -13.88 -8.22
C TRP A 140 21.60 -15.03 -8.48
N GLY A 141 21.75 -15.75 -9.59
CA GLY A 141 20.93 -16.92 -9.87
C GLY A 141 21.17 -18.03 -8.86
N GLU A 142 22.45 -18.40 -8.66
CA GLU A 142 22.83 -19.40 -7.65
C GLU A 142 22.42 -18.96 -6.23
N PHE A 143 22.59 -17.68 -5.92
CA PHE A 143 22.24 -17.10 -4.63
C PHE A 143 20.74 -17.21 -4.34
N LEU A 144 19.89 -16.84 -5.30
CA LEU A 144 18.44 -16.93 -5.15
C LEU A 144 17.98 -18.39 -5.04
N SER A 145 18.50 -19.29 -5.89
CA SER A 145 18.15 -20.71 -5.80
C SER A 145 18.55 -21.29 -4.46
N THR A 146 19.77 -21.01 -3.98
CA THR A 146 20.24 -21.46 -2.66
C THR A 146 19.37 -20.89 -1.53
N LYS A 147 19.09 -19.59 -1.55
CA LYS A 147 18.29 -18.91 -0.53
C LYS A 147 16.88 -19.50 -0.42
N TYR A 148 16.22 -19.76 -1.55
CA TYR A 148 14.87 -20.33 -1.56
C TYR A 148 14.86 -21.83 -1.19
N THR A 149 15.85 -22.61 -1.64
CA THR A 149 16.02 -24.00 -1.17
C THR A 149 16.14 -24.05 0.35
N GLU A 150 17.03 -23.23 0.93
CA GLU A 150 17.23 -23.19 2.37
C GLU A 150 15.98 -22.71 3.11
N LEU A 151 15.26 -21.72 2.57
CA LEU A 151 13.98 -21.24 3.12
C LEU A 151 12.95 -22.38 3.22
N TYR A 152 12.76 -23.17 2.16
CA TYR A 152 11.76 -24.23 2.13
C TYR A 152 12.15 -25.44 2.97
N GLN A 153 13.44 -25.72 3.11
CA GLN A 153 13.95 -26.67 4.09
C GLN A 153 13.63 -26.23 5.53
N ASP A 154 13.73 -24.93 5.81
CA ASP A 154 13.42 -24.38 7.13
C ASP A 154 11.92 -24.27 7.41
N LEU A 155 11.12 -24.01 6.38
CA LEU A 155 9.69 -23.77 6.49
C LEU A 155 8.89 -24.74 5.59
N PRO A 156 8.93 -26.06 5.85
CA PRO A 156 8.27 -27.04 4.99
C PRO A 156 6.74 -26.91 4.98
N GLY A 157 6.15 -26.28 6.01
CA GLY A 157 4.70 -26.01 6.08
C GLY A 157 4.26 -24.72 5.38
N LEU A 158 5.18 -23.94 4.79
CA LEU A 158 4.83 -22.75 4.04
C LEU A 158 4.09 -23.15 2.75
N THR A 159 3.04 -22.41 2.36
CA THR A 159 2.29 -22.69 1.11
C THR A 159 3.06 -22.18 -0.10
N GLY A 160 3.68 -21.00 0.00
CA GLY A 160 4.44 -20.43 -1.10
C GLY A 160 5.09 -19.08 -0.79
N MET A 161 5.61 -18.46 -1.85
CA MET A 161 6.25 -17.16 -1.83
C MET A 161 5.52 -16.21 -2.78
N ILE A 162 5.40 -14.96 -2.36
CA ILE A 162 5.03 -13.82 -3.20
C ILE A 162 6.26 -12.95 -3.33
N THR A 163 6.63 -12.55 -4.55
CA THR A 163 7.85 -11.77 -4.76
C THR A 163 7.66 -10.64 -5.76
N SER A 164 8.28 -9.50 -5.46
CA SER A 164 8.35 -8.32 -6.32
C SER A 164 9.78 -8.15 -6.84
N PRO A 165 10.13 -8.68 -8.03
CA PRO A 165 11.49 -8.62 -8.56
C PRO A 165 11.81 -7.31 -9.32
N ALA A 166 10.78 -6.52 -9.67
CA ALA A 166 10.90 -5.35 -10.54
C ALA A 166 10.84 -3.99 -9.81
N THR A 167 10.76 -4.01 -8.47
CA THR A 167 10.73 -2.78 -7.66
C THR A 167 12.13 -2.16 -7.50
N GLY A 168 12.18 -0.83 -7.36
CA GLY A 168 13.40 -0.10 -6.97
C GLY A 168 13.74 -0.20 -5.48
N GLU A 169 12.87 -0.81 -4.68
CA GLU A 169 13.08 -0.99 -3.24
C GLU A 169 13.90 -2.25 -2.91
N SER A 170 14.22 -3.06 -3.92
CA SER A 170 15.19 -4.14 -3.77
C SER A 170 16.61 -3.59 -3.77
N ARG A 171 17.58 -4.35 -3.25
CA ARG A 171 18.99 -3.90 -3.22
C ARG A 171 19.65 -3.97 -4.58
N VAL A 172 19.12 -4.79 -5.48
CA VAL A 172 19.62 -5.01 -6.83
C VAL A 172 18.43 -5.15 -7.78
N SER A 173 18.39 -4.29 -8.79
CA SER A 173 17.35 -4.24 -9.81
C SER A 173 17.94 -3.82 -11.16
N ILE A 174 17.52 -4.46 -12.25
CA ILE A 174 17.92 -4.03 -13.60
C ILE A 174 17.28 -2.69 -13.99
N ALA A 175 16.11 -2.35 -13.42
CA ALA A 175 15.40 -1.11 -13.71
C ALA A 175 16.12 0.13 -13.15
N HIS A 176 16.93 -0.05 -12.10
CA HIS A 176 17.74 1.00 -11.45
C HIS A 176 19.24 0.70 -11.59
N ASN A 177 19.63 0.11 -12.72
CA ASN A 177 21.00 -0.32 -12.95
C ASN A 177 21.93 0.87 -13.28
N HIS A 178 23.08 0.90 -12.60
CA HIS A 178 24.17 1.84 -12.87
C HIS A 178 25.49 1.14 -13.26
N CYS A 179 25.49 -0.19 -13.36
CA CYS A 179 26.67 -0.99 -13.70
C CYS A 179 27.00 -0.90 -15.19
N PRO A 180 28.24 -0.55 -15.56
CA PRO A 180 28.64 -0.34 -16.96
C PRO A 180 29.11 -1.62 -17.67
N CYS A 181 29.07 -2.79 -17.03
CA CYS A 181 29.66 -3.99 -17.61
C CYS A 181 28.96 -4.48 -18.88
N ASP A 182 29.69 -5.17 -19.76
CA ASP A 182 29.18 -5.67 -21.04
C ASP A 182 27.90 -6.51 -20.91
N ARG A 183 27.79 -7.31 -19.83
CA ARG A 183 26.61 -8.13 -19.58
C ARG A 183 25.38 -7.29 -19.23
N CYS A 184 25.56 -6.21 -18.45
CA CYS A 184 24.49 -5.25 -18.17
C CYS A 184 24.07 -4.50 -19.43
N ALA A 185 25.02 -4.16 -20.32
CA ALA A 185 24.72 -3.50 -21.58
C ALA A 185 23.98 -4.42 -22.58
N ALA A 186 24.24 -5.73 -22.52
CA ALA A 186 23.68 -6.71 -23.47
C ALA A 186 22.34 -7.34 -23.02
N MET A 187 22.08 -7.43 -21.71
CA MET A 187 20.89 -8.10 -21.17
C MET A 187 19.70 -7.14 -21.12
N SER A 188 18.58 -7.52 -21.73
CA SER A 188 17.32 -6.78 -21.62
C SER A 188 16.68 -6.96 -20.23
N PRO A 189 15.87 -6.00 -19.76
CA PRO A 189 15.11 -6.16 -18.52
C PRO A 189 14.23 -7.42 -18.49
N SER A 190 13.56 -7.74 -19.60
CA SER A 190 12.72 -8.95 -19.72
C SER A 190 13.52 -10.23 -19.51
N GLU A 191 14.70 -10.36 -20.14
CA GLU A 191 15.60 -11.52 -19.96
C GLU A 191 16.10 -11.61 -18.51
N TRP A 192 16.39 -10.47 -17.88
CA TRP A 192 16.80 -10.44 -16.48
C TRP A 192 15.67 -10.90 -15.54
N TYR A 193 14.44 -10.43 -15.75
CA TYR A 193 13.27 -10.86 -14.98
C TYR A 193 13.00 -12.36 -15.14
N GLU A 194 13.05 -12.88 -16.37
CA GLU A 194 12.91 -14.32 -16.61
C GLU A 194 13.95 -15.13 -15.84
N TRP A 195 15.22 -14.72 -15.90
CA TRP A 195 16.33 -15.41 -15.24
C TRP A 195 16.18 -15.47 -13.71
N ILE A 196 15.90 -14.34 -13.06
CA ILE A 196 15.80 -14.29 -11.60
C ILE A 196 14.52 -14.99 -11.10
N ILE A 197 13.40 -14.85 -11.81
CA ILE A 197 12.15 -15.51 -11.43
C ILE A 197 12.31 -17.01 -11.57
N THR A 198 12.95 -17.49 -12.65
CA THR A 198 13.25 -18.91 -12.84
C THR A 198 14.16 -19.46 -11.74
N SER A 199 15.12 -18.67 -11.26
CA SER A 199 16.03 -19.04 -10.18
C SER A 199 15.31 -19.23 -8.84
N MET A 200 14.20 -18.51 -8.60
CA MET A 200 13.32 -18.70 -7.44
C MET A 200 12.28 -19.80 -7.67
N TYR A 201 11.80 -19.95 -8.91
CA TYR A 201 10.82 -20.97 -9.29
C TYR A 201 11.39 -22.38 -9.16
N GLY A 202 12.62 -22.64 -9.62
CA GLY A 202 13.25 -23.96 -9.54
C GLY A 202 13.10 -24.65 -8.17
N PRO A 203 13.60 -24.04 -7.07
CA PRO A 203 13.42 -24.60 -5.73
C PRO A 203 11.97 -24.57 -5.25
N SER A 204 11.15 -23.63 -5.71
CA SER A 204 9.72 -23.61 -5.35
C SER A 204 9.01 -24.84 -5.90
N ALA A 205 9.19 -25.15 -7.18
CA ALA A 205 8.62 -26.34 -7.82
C ALA A 205 9.15 -27.64 -7.19
N GLU A 206 10.45 -27.73 -6.92
CA GLU A 206 11.07 -28.92 -6.29
C GLU A 206 10.46 -29.25 -4.92
N TYR A 207 10.15 -28.22 -4.12
CA TYR A 207 9.56 -28.38 -2.79
C TYR A 207 8.03 -28.32 -2.79
N GLY A 208 7.39 -28.31 -3.97
CA GLY A 208 5.93 -28.25 -4.11
C GLY A 208 5.31 -26.95 -3.57
N LYS A 209 6.02 -25.82 -3.70
CA LYS A 209 5.63 -24.50 -3.22
C LYS A 209 5.15 -23.63 -4.37
N ARG A 210 4.11 -22.83 -4.12
CA ARG A 210 3.60 -21.88 -5.11
C ARG A 210 4.49 -20.64 -5.16
N LEU A 211 4.74 -20.13 -6.36
CA LEU A 211 5.40 -18.85 -6.59
C LEU A 211 4.40 -17.87 -7.21
N VAL A 212 4.26 -16.71 -6.58
CA VAL A 212 3.42 -15.60 -7.05
C VAL A 212 4.34 -14.41 -7.35
N VAL A 213 4.22 -13.83 -8.54
CA VAL A 213 5.03 -12.67 -8.95
C VAL A 213 4.15 -11.42 -9.00
N ARG A 214 4.52 -10.38 -8.24
CA ARG A 214 3.80 -9.10 -8.17
C ARG A 214 4.27 -8.12 -9.23
N ASP A 215 3.34 -7.37 -9.82
CA ASP A 215 3.60 -6.24 -10.71
C ASP A 215 3.87 -4.92 -9.95
N PHE A 216 4.76 -4.95 -8.96
CA PHE A 216 5.04 -3.78 -8.12
C PHE A 216 5.93 -2.73 -8.82
N VAL A 217 5.41 -2.13 -9.88
CA VAL A 217 6.05 -1.17 -10.79
C VAL A 217 5.06 -0.08 -11.21
N PHE A 218 5.56 1.15 -11.34
CA PHE A 218 4.72 2.35 -11.47
C PHE A 218 4.51 2.81 -12.91
N ASP A 219 5.50 2.59 -13.78
CA ASP A 219 5.47 3.10 -15.16
C ASP A 219 5.09 2.02 -16.18
N ARG A 220 4.44 2.46 -17.26
CA ARG A 220 3.94 1.59 -18.32
C ARG A 220 5.03 0.77 -19.01
N ARG A 221 6.26 1.32 -19.14
CA ARG A 221 7.37 0.64 -19.83
C ARG A 221 7.86 -0.56 -19.01
N THR A 222 8.19 -0.36 -17.74
CA THR A 222 8.68 -1.45 -16.88
C THR A 222 7.64 -2.55 -16.73
N GLN A 223 6.36 -2.17 -16.65
CA GLN A 223 5.29 -3.15 -16.62
C GLN A 223 5.15 -3.96 -17.93
N ASN A 224 5.47 -3.38 -19.08
CA ASN A 224 5.50 -4.11 -20.35
C ASN A 224 6.69 -5.07 -20.41
N ASP A 225 7.85 -4.68 -19.87
CA ASP A 225 9.02 -5.55 -19.79
C ASP A 225 8.76 -6.78 -18.90
N LEU A 226 8.11 -6.58 -17.75
CA LEU A 226 7.72 -7.68 -16.86
C LEU A 226 6.65 -8.58 -17.51
N ALA A 227 5.67 -8.00 -18.20
CA ALA A 227 4.64 -8.77 -18.92
C ALA A 227 5.22 -9.56 -20.10
N ALA A 228 6.28 -9.06 -20.75
CA ALA A 228 7.01 -9.81 -21.76
C ALA A 228 7.71 -11.03 -21.14
N ALA A 229 8.36 -10.87 -19.98
CA ALA A 229 8.98 -11.96 -19.25
C ALA A 229 7.98 -13.04 -18.85
N TRP A 230 6.76 -12.67 -18.42
CA TRP A 230 5.71 -13.63 -18.06
C TRP A 230 5.37 -14.61 -19.18
N LYS A 231 5.54 -14.25 -20.46
CA LYS A 231 5.25 -15.17 -21.56
C LYS A 231 6.23 -16.35 -21.66
N ALA A 232 7.46 -16.16 -21.16
CA ALA A 232 8.50 -17.19 -21.15
C ALA A 232 8.52 -18.01 -19.85
N LEU A 233 7.87 -17.50 -18.79
CA LEU A 233 7.83 -18.17 -17.49
C LEU A 233 6.91 -19.41 -17.48
N PRO A 234 7.23 -20.41 -16.62
CA PRO A 234 6.32 -21.52 -16.32
C PRO A 234 4.87 -21.09 -16.06
N GLY A 235 3.92 -21.87 -16.58
CA GLY A 235 2.49 -21.52 -16.60
C GLY A 235 1.79 -21.59 -15.24
N ASP A 236 2.39 -22.29 -14.27
CA ASP A 236 1.92 -22.44 -12.89
C ASP A 236 2.40 -21.34 -11.94
N ILE A 237 3.22 -20.40 -12.43
CA ILE A 237 3.53 -19.16 -11.72
C ILE A 237 2.32 -18.22 -11.80
N VAL A 238 1.81 -17.85 -10.63
CA VAL A 238 0.71 -16.89 -10.48
C VAL A 238 1.22 -15.48 -10.67
N VAL A 239 0.45 -14.63 -11.34
CA VAL A 239 0.71 -13.19 -11.41
C VAL A 239 -0.23 -12.45 -10.48
N CYS A 240 0.31 -11.59 -9.62
CA CYS A 240 -0.48 -10.73 -8.73
C CYS A 240 -0.40 -9.28 -9.21
N LEU A 241 -1.55 -8.71 -9.55
CA LEU A 241 -1.68 -7.38 -10.14
C LEU A 241 -2.32 -6.41 -9.16
N LYS A 242 -1.89 -5.15 -9.12
CA LYS A 242 -2.68 -4.11 -8.44
C LYS A 242 -4.05 -3.93 -9.10
N ASN A 243 -5.09 -3.61 -8.31
CA ASN A 243 -6.45 -3.33 -8.79
C ASN A 243 -6.57 -2.10 -9.74
N THR A 244 -5.55 -1.26 -9.72
CA THR A 244 -5.35 -0.05 -10.52
C THR A 244 -4.01 -0.13 -11.27
N PRO A 245 -3.85 0.58 -12.40
CA PRO A 245 -2.67 0.43 -13.26
C PRO A 245 -1.38 1.02 -12.68
N HIS A 246 -1.43 1.80 -11.61
CA HIS A 246 -0.27 2.49 -11.06
C HIS A 246 -0.08 2.13 -9.59
N ASP A 247 -0.66 2.92 -8.68
CA ASP A 247 -0.78 2.57 -7.28
C ASP A 247 -2.25 2.55 -6.86
N TYR A 248 -2.57 2.19 -5.62
CA TYR A 248 -3.93 1.97 -5.10
C TYR A 248 -4.86 3.21 -5.06
N TYR A 249 -4.74 4.12 -6.04
CA TYR A 249 -5.57 5.30 -6.26
C TYR A 249 -6.97 4.92 -6.74
N PRO A 250 -8.03 5.05 -5.91
CA PRO A 250 -9.36 4.59 -6.31
C PRO A 250 -9.94 5.39 -7.50
N THR A 251 -9.44 6.61 -7.74
CA THR A 251 -9.83 7.46 -8.88
C THR A 251 -9.26 7.02 -10.23
N PHE A 252 -8.31 6.07 -10.24
CA PHE A 252 -7.69 5.56 -11.47
C PHE A 252 -8.58 4.48 -12.11
N PRO A 253 -8.45 4.20 -13.41
CA PRO A 253 -9.20 3.14 -14.07
C PRO A 253 -8.80 1.74 -13.55
N HIS A 254 -9.48 0.69 -14.03
CA HIS A 254 -9.02 -0.70 -13.84
C HIS A 254 -7.61 -0.89 -14.39
N ASN A 255 -6.81 -1.73 -13.73
CA ASN A 255 -5.52 -2.13 -14.29
C ASN A 255 -5.79 -2.88 -15.61
N PRO A 256 -5.34 -2.36 -16.77
CA PRO A 256 -5.64 -2.94 -18.07
C PRO A 256 -4.95 -4.29 -18.29
N ARG A 257 -4.04 -4.71 -17.39
CA ARG A 257 -3.44 -6.04 -17.43
C ARG A 257 -4.31 -7.12 -16.81
N ILE A 258 -5.31 -6.76 -15.99
CA ILE A 258 -6.29 -7.73 -15.50
C ILE A 258 -7.12 -8.16 -16.71
N SER A 259 -6.80 -9.32 -17.26
CA SER A 259 -7.36 -9.78 -18.53
C SER A 259 -7.39 -11.30 -18.59
N ALA A 260 -8.49 -11.87 -19.09
CA ALA A 260 -8.60 -13.30 -19.34
C ALA A 260 -7.56 -13.82 -20.35
N ASP A 261 -7.00 -12.95 -21.19
CA ASP A 261 -6.09 -13.32 -22.29
C ASP A 261 -4.66 -13.64 -21.83
N GLN A 262 -4.33 -13.48 -20.53
CA GLN A 262 -2.98 -13.78 -20.04
C GLN A 262 -2.63 -15.28 -20.08
N GLY A 263 -3.64 -16.16 -20.08
CA GLY A 263 -3.42 -17.62 -20.13
C GLY A 263 -2.76 -18.21 -18.88
N ARG A 264 -2.78 -17.50 -17.75
CA ARG A 264 -2.25 -17.94 -16.44
C ARG A 264 -3.12 -17.45 -15.29
N GLU A 265 -2.93 -18.07 -14.13
CA GLU A 265 -3.63 -17.68 -12.91
C GLU A 265 -3.25 -16.25 -12.49
N GLN A 266 -4.27 -15.46 -12.14
CA GLN A 266 -4.13 -14.08 -11.73
C GLN A 266 -4.74 -13.85 -10.36
N TRP A 267 -4.01 -13.14 -9.51
CA TRP A 267 -4.52 -12.55 -8.28
C TRP A 267 -4.57 -11.02 -8.41
N VAL A 268 -5.48 -10.37 -7.68
CA VAL A 268 -5.58 -8.90 -7.67
C VAL A 268 -5.43 -8.36 -6.26
N GLU A 269 -4.60 -7.34 -6.12
CA GLU A 269 -4.25 -6.71 -4.85
C GLU A 269 -5.02 -5.41 -4.59
N PHE A 270 -5.44 -5.24 -3.34
CA PHE A 270 -6.25 -4.13 -2.81
C PHE A 270 -5.63 -3.54 -1.54
N ASP A 271 -6.03 -2.33 -1.20
CA ASP A 271 -5.67 -1.64 0.04
C ASP A 271 -6.95 -1.26 0.81
N SER A 272 -7.05 -1.69 2.06
CA SER A 272 -8.15 -1.31 2.96
C SER A 272 -7.75 -0.31 4.03
N MET A 273 -6.46 -0.09 4.27
CA MET A 273 -5.98 0.94 5.20
C MET A 273 -6.12 2.32 4.59
N GLY A 274 -5.70 2.44 3.34
CA GLY A 274 -5.87 3.65 2.56
C GLY A 274 -4.65 4.55 2.51
N GLN A 275 -3.51 4.01 2.07
CA GLN A 275 -2.27 4.75 1.85
C GLN A 275 -2.51 6.06 1.06
N TYR A 276 -3.44 6.02 0.09
CA TYR A 276 -3.76 7.15 -0.80
C TYR A 276 -5.18 7.70 -0.62
N PHE A 277 -5.84 7.38 0.49
CA PHE A 277 -7.17 7.89 0.81
C PHE A 277 -7.37 8.13 2.31
N GLY A 278 -6.32 8.61 2.98
CA GLY A 278 -6.42 9.21 4.33
C GLY A 278 -6.11 8.28 5.51
N TRP A 279 -5.53 7.11 5.26
CA TRP A 279 -5.10 6.12 6.26
C TRP A 279 -6.16 5.67 7.26
N GLY A 280 -7.44 5.97 7.06
CA GLY A 280 -8.50 5.73 8.05
C GLY A 280 -8.50 6.71 9.23
N VAL A 281 -7.58 7.69 9.26
CA VAL A 281 -7.69 8.88 10.13
C VAL A 281 -8.87 9.72 9.66
N ALA A 282 -8.95 9.93 8.35
CA ALA A 282 -10.19 10.29 7.69
C ALA A 282 -10.92 9.01 7.29
N PRO A 283 -12.16 8.78 7.77
CA PRO A 283 -12.98 7.70 7.27
C PRO A 283 -13.08 7.77 5.75
N ALA A 284 -12.87 6.65 5.07
CA ALA A 284 -12.87 6.55 3.63
C ALA A 284 -13.38 5.17 3.21
N ILE A 285 -14.70 5.04 3.15
CA ILE A 285 -15.38 3.77 2.89
C ILE A 285 -15.59 3.62 1.39
N ILE A 286 -14.95 2.62 0.80
CA ILE A 286 -14.85 2.41 -0.66
C ILE A 286 -15.53 1.10 -1.13
N ILE A 287 -16.63 0.70 -0.46
CA ILE A 287 -17.37 -0.55 -0.75
C ILE A 287 -17.76 -0.63 -2.23
N ASP A 288 -18.26 0.46 -2.81
CA ASP A 288 -18.62 0.51 -4.22
C ASP A 288 -17.43 0.35 -5.17
N ASP A 289 -16.26 0.88 -4.81
CA ASP A 289 -15.03 0.66 -5.58
C ASP A 289 -14.65 -0.82 -5.53
N THR A 290 -14.61 -1.41 -4.33
CA THR A 290 -14.31 -2.83 -4.14
C THR A 290 -15.26 -3.71 -4.96
N ARG A 291 -16.58 -3.46 -4.89
CA ARG A 291 -17.59 -4.20 -5.65
C ARG A 291 -17.36 -4.07 -7.16
N ARG A 292 -17.11 -2.84 -7.66
CA ARG A 292 -16.80 -2.60 -9.09
C ARG A 292 -15.55 -3.36 -9.54
N ARG A 293 -14.48 -3.31 -8.74
CA ARG A 293 -13.19 -3.96 -9.04
C ARG A 293 -13.28 -5.47 -8.99
N PHE A 294 -14.01 -6.03 -8.03
CA PHE A 294 -14.25 -7.46 -7.94
C PHE A 294 -15.06 -7.95 -9.14
N GLY A 295 -16.10 -7.22 -9.54
CA GLY A 295 -16.86 -7.53 -10.75
C GLY A 295 -15.97 -7.54 -12.01
N HIS A 296 -15.06 -6.58 -12.13
CA HIS A 296 -14.09 -6.55 -13.24
C HIS A 296 -13.10 -7.72 -13.18
N ALA A 297 -12.53 -8.02 -12.00
CA ALA A 297 -11.60 -9.14 -11.80
C ALA A 297 -12.27 -10.48 -12.13
N ALA A 298 -13.48 -10.69 -11.62
CA ALA A 298 -14.33 -11.84 -11.89
C ALA A 298 -14.57 -12.07 -13.38
N ALA A 299 -14.98 -11.01 -14.09
CA ALA A 299 -15.25 -11.06 -15.52
C ALA A 299 -14.00 -11.41 -16.35
N ASN A 300 -12.81 -11.21 -15.79
CA ASN A 300 -11.51 -11.51 -16.41
C ASN A 300 -10.85 -12.80 -15.87
N GLY A 301 -11.59 -13.64 -15.13
CA GLY A 301 -11.11 -14.94 -14.70
C GLY A 301 -10.05 -14.91 -13.58
N VAL A 302 -9.98 -13.83 -12.80
CA VAL A 302 -9.14 -13.74 -11.61
C VAL A 302 -9.61 -14.77 -10.57
N THR A 303 -8.67 -15.55 -10.03
CA THR A 303 -8.96 -16.63 -9.06
C THR A 303 -8.70 -16.19 -7.61
N GLY A 304 -7.83 -15.20 -7.41
CA GLY A 304 -7.43 -14.75 -6.09
C GLY A 304 -7.52 -13.24 -5.88
N VAL A 305 -7.81 -12.84 -4.66
CA VAL A 305 -7.75 -11.45 -4.22
C VAL A 305 -6.92 -11.34 -2.95
N LEU A 306 -6.12 -10.28 -2.84
CA LEU A 306 -5.23 -10.01 -1.72
C LEU A 306 -5.50 -8.61 -1.19
N ASN A 307 -5.65 -8.46 0.12
CA ASN A 307 -5.94 -7.18 0.73
C ASN A 307 -4.89 -6.79 1.76
N ARG A 308 -4.28 -5.65 1.53
CA ARG A 308 -3.36 -5.01 2.46
C ARG A 308 -4.13 -4.24 3.53
N VAL A 309 -3.75 -4.43 4.78
CA VAL A 309 -4.43 -3.82 5.95
C VAL A 309 -3.59 -2.76 6.67
N ASP A 310 -2.37 -2.52 6.22
CA ASP A 310 -1.37 -1.62 6.82
C ASP A 310 -0.32 -1.21 5.78
N TRP A 311 0.63 -0.34 6.13
CA TRP A 311 1.69 0.11 5.22
C TRP A 311 3.03 0.12 5.93
N GLU A 312 4.09 -0.39 5.30
CA GLU A 312 5.40 -0.56 5.94
C GLU A 312 6.05 0.76 6.39
N ALA A 313 5.64 1.88 5.80
CA ALA A 313 6.11 3.21 6.19
C ALA A 313 5.36 3.78 7.39
N GLN A 314 4.33 3.09 7.92
CA GLN A 314 3.64 3.49 9.14
C GLN A 314 3.76 2.49 10.29
N HIS A 315 4.14 3.04 11.43
CA HIS A 315 4.46 2.33 12.65
C HIS A 315 3.21 2.01 13.45
N GLY A 316 2.82 0.73 13.51
CA GLY A 316 1.77 0.28 14.41
C GLY A 316 0.36 0.76 14.04
N HIS A 317 0.16 1.16 12.79
CA HIS A 317 -1.12 1.63 12.25
C HIS A 317 -1.69 0.62 11.24
N SER A 318 -2.98 0.33 11.33
CA SER A 318 -3.69 -0.56 10.42
C SER A 318 -5.16 -0.10 10.25
N CYS A 319 -5.85 -0.64 9.24
CA CYS A 319 -7.29 -0.47 9.13
C CYS A 319 -8.03 -1.02 10.36
N PHE A 320 -7.46 -2.02 11.08
CA PHE A 320 -8.07 -2.63 12.27
C PHE A 320 -8.39 -1.64 13.40
N GLU A 321 -7.69 -0.51 13.48
CA GLU A 321 -7.89 0.53 14.51
C GLU A 321 -8.71 1.74 14.01
N THR A 322 -9.33 1.63 12.84
CA THR A 322 -10.02 2.75 12.19
C THR A 322 -11.35 2.34 11.58
N PRO A 323 -12.25 3.30 11.28
CA PRO A 323 -13.46 3.02 10.52
C PRO A 323 -13.21 2.37 9.15
N ASN A 324 -12.00 2.51 8.59
CA ASN A 324 -11.63 1.82 7.35
C ASN A 324 -11.57 0.29 7.48
N ILE A 325 -11.69 -0.28 8.69
CA ILE A 325 -11.94 -1.72 8.86
C ILE A 325 -13.18 -2.19 8.07
N LEU A 326 -14.17 -1.33 7.85
CA LEU A 326 -15.31 -1.61 6.97
C LEU A 326 -14.89 -2.00 5.54
N ASN A 327 -13.80 -1.45 5.02
CA ASN A 327 -13.26 -1.85 3.71
C ASN A 327 -12.77 -3.30 3.72
N LEU A 328 -12.21 -3.76 4.85
CA LEU A 328 -11.78 -5.15 5.03
C LEU A 328 -12.97 -6.10 5.23
N TYR A 329 -14.03 -5.67 5.93
CA TYR A 329 -15.30 -6.43 5.99
C TYR A 329 -15.93 -6.55 4.60
N ALA A 330 -15.97 -5.46 3.84
CA ALA A 330 -16.47 -5.45 2.48
C ALA A 330 -15.65 -6.35 1.56
N PHE A 331 -14.32 -6.27 1.64
CA PHE A 331 -13.42 -7.16 0.92
C PHE A 331 -13.73 -8.63 1.22
N ALA A 332 -13.80 -9.00 2.50
CA ALA A 332 -14.05 -10.39 2.89
C ALA A 332 -15.43 -10.87 2.41
N ALA A 333 -16.48 -10.12 2.68
CA ALA A 333 -17.85 -10.47 2.31
C ALA A 333 -18.04 -10.56 0.78
N LEU A 334 -17.60 -9.55 0.03
CA LEU A 334 -17.74 -9.52 -1.43
C LEU A 334 -16.85 -10.56 -2.11
N SER A 335 -15.77 -11.00 -1.47
CA SER A 335 -14.90 -12.04 -2.02
C SER A 335 -15.51 -13.43 -1.93
N LEU A 336 -16.44 -13.60 -0.99
CA LEU A 336 -17.23 -14.81 -0.80
C LEU A 336 -18.53 -14.77 -1.61
N GLU A 337 -19.27 -13.68 -1.52
CA GLU A 337 -20.55 -13.46 -2.18
C GLU A 337 -20.67 -12.03 -2.70
N ALA A 338 -20.50 -11.88 -4.01
CA ALA A 338 -20.58 -10.61 -4.72
C ALA A 338 -21.93 -9.87 -4.55
N ALA A 339 -23.01 -10.58 -4.24
CA ALA A 339 -24.33 -9.99 -4.01
C ALA A 339 -24.53 -9.40 -2.61
N THR A 340 -23.54 -9.48 -1.70
CA THR A 340 -23.66 -8.97 -0.33
C THR A 340 -23.97 -7.46 -0.33
N THR A 341 -24.98 -7.05 0.44
CA THR A 341 -25.40 -5.65 0.53
C THR A 341 -24.50 -4.86 1.49
N ASP A 342 -24.55 -3.53 1.40
CA ASP A 342 -23.83 -2.66 2.32
C ASP A 342 -24.34 -2.87 3.75
N GLU A 343 -25.66 -2.99 3.95
CA GLU A 343 -26.27 -3.23 5.26
C GLU A 343 -25.74 -4.51 5.93
N ASP A 344 -25.56 -5.58 5.16
CA ASP A 344 -25.00 -6.84 5.68
C ASP A 344 -23.53 -6.68 6.12
N ILE A 345 -22.74 -5.93 5.36
CA ILE A 345 -21.35 -5.59 5.70
C ILE A 345 -21.29 -4.78 6.99
N PHE A 346 -22.10 -3.72 7.10
CA PHE A 346 -22.17 -2.89 8.31
C PHE A 346 -22.67 -3.67 9.51
N ARG A 347 -23.67 -4.55 9.33
CA ARG A 347 -24.20 -5.40 10.40
C ARG A 347 -23.14 -6.36 10.94
N ALA A 348 -22.37 -6.99 10.06
CA ALA A 348 -21.26 -7.87 10.47
C ALA A 348 -20.21 -7.11 11.29
N TRP A 349 -19.82 -5.91 10.85
CA TRP A 349 -18.88 -5.07 11.59
C TRP A 349 -19.41 -4.66 12.98
N LEU A 350 -20.66 -4.20 13.06
CA LEU A 350 -21.29 -3.78 14.31
C LEU A 350 -21.38 -4.94 15.33
N ALA A 351 -21.68 -6.15 14.84
CA ALA A 351 -21.74 -7.33 15.69
C ALA A 351 -20.36 -7.69 16.26
N ASP A 352 -19.31 -7.68 15.43
CA ASP A 352 -17.94 -7.98 15.87
C ASP A 352 -17.37 -6.92 16.82
N ALA A 353 -17.79 -5.66 16.66
CA ALA A 353 -17.36 -4.54 17.50
C ALA A 353 -18.15 -4.40 18.80
N ASP A 354 -19.20 -5.20 19.02
CA ASP A 354 -20.18 -5.03 20.11
C ASP A 354 -20.66 -3.57 20.25
N ALA A 355 -20.92 -2.94 19.10
CA ALA A 355 -21.03 -1.48 19.00
C ALA A 355 -22.45 -0.95 19.27
N VAL A 356 -23.46 -1.84 19.41
CA VAL A 356 -24.86 -1.46 19.65
C VAL A 356 -25.17 -1.59 21.14
N ALA A 357 -25.72 -0.53 21.75
CA ALA A 357 -26.04 -0.52 23.17
C ALA A 357 -27.11 -1.58 23.54
N PRO A 358 -27.15 -2.08 24.78
CA PRO A 358 -28.19 -3.01 25.22
C PRO A 358 -29.60 -2.45 24.99
N GLY A 359 -30.42 -3.19 24.23
CA GLY A 359 -31.77 -2.76 23.84
C GLY A 359 -31.82 -1.75 22.67
N GLY A 360 -30.68 -1.44 22.06
CA GLY A 360 -30.57 -0.64 20.85
C GLY A 360 -31.10 -1.36 19.61
N ASP A 361 -31.52 -0.58 18.61
CA ASP A 361 -31.99 -1.09 17.33
C ASP A 361 -30.82 -1.17 16.34
N VAL A 362 -30.38 -2.41 16.05
CA VAL A 362 -29.27 -2.68 15.13
C VAL A 362 -29.56 -2.12 13.73
N GLU A 363 -30.79 -2.22 13.23
CA GLU A 363 -31.13 -1.77 11.88
C GLU A 363 -31.12 -0.25 11.76
N ARG A 364 -31.53 0.44 12.83
CA ARG A 364 -31.37 1.91 12.92
C ARG A 364 -29.89 2.31 12.90
N CYS A 365 -29.04 1.62 13.65
CA CYS A 365 -27.59 1.87 13.64
C CYS A 365 -26.97 1.61 12.26
N VAL A 366 -27.30 0.48 11.63
CA VAL A 366 -26.86 0.14 10.26
C VAL A 366 -27.28 1.22 9.27
N THR A 367 -28.57 1.55 9.20
CA THR A 367 -29.10 2.58 8.30
C THR A 367 -28.41 3.92 8.50
N TRP A 368 -28.20 4.31 9.75
CA TRP A 368 -27.55 5.58 10.08
C TRP A 368 -26.08 5.58 9.66
N LEU A 369 -25.33 4.51 9.93
CA LEU A 369 -23.92 4.40 9.60
C LEU A 369 -23.69 4.30 8.10
N THR A 370 -24.52 3.55 7.35
CA THR A 370 -24.46 3.50 5.89
C THR A 370 -24.66 4.89 5.29
N ALA A 371 -25.64 5.65 5.77
CA ALA A 371 -25.89 7.01 5.30
C ALA A 371 -24.81 8.04 5.71
N THR A 372 -24.04 7.75 6.77
CA THR A 372 -22.98 8.63 7.29
C THR A 372 -21.61 8.25 6.71
N LEU A 373 -21.11 7.05 7.02
CA LEU A 373 -19.80 6.56 6.60
C LEU A 373 -19.77 6.21 5.10
N GLY A 374 -20.88 5.79 4.50
CA GLY A 374 -20.97 5.56 3.05
C GLY A 374 -20.78 6.84 2.21
N GLN A 375 -20.96 8.03 2.81
CA GLN A 375 -20.71 9.32 2.16
C GLN A 375 -19.28 9.84 2.36
N SER A 376 -18.41 9.07 3.00
CA SER A 376 -17.05 9.50 3.31
C SER A 376 -16.11 9.50 2.09
N TRP A 377 -16.27 8.56 1.15
CA TRP A 377 -15.43 8.53 -0.05
C TRP A 377 -15.59 9.79 -0.93
N PRO A 378 -16.80 10.28 -1.27
CA PRO A 378 -16.95 11.53 -2.01
C PRO A 378 -16.23 12.72 -1.37
N VAL A 379 -16.23 12.82 -0.02
CA VAL A 379 -15.48 13.85 0.72
C VAL A 379 -13.97 13.70 0.49
N VAL A 380 -13.44 12.49 0.70
CA VAL A 380 -12.01 12.21 0.58
C VAL A 380 -11.54 12.39 -0.87
N ALA A 381 -12.30 11.90 -1.83
CA ALA A 381 -12.03 12.06 -3.26
C ALA A 381 -11.95 13.55 -3.64
N GLY A 382 -12.96 14.34 -3.26
CA GLY A 382 -13.00 15.77 -3.55
C GLY A 382 -11.97 16.62 -2.80
N ALA A 383 -11.28 16.06 -1.80
CA ALA A 383 -10.25 16.75 -1.03
C ALA A 383 -8.82 16.35 -1.41
N LEU A 384 -8.52 15.05 -1.49
CA LEU A 384 -7.16 14.53 -1.69
C LEU A 384 -6.75 14.46 -3.16
N TYR A 385 -7.74 14.51 -4.06
CA TYR A 385 -7.54 14.51 -5.50
C TYR A 385 -7.96 15.87 -6.07
N ALA A 386 -7.53 16.15 -7.29
CA ALA A 386 -7.83 17.36 -8.03
C ALA A 386 -8.32 16.94 -9.42
N HIS A 387 -9.64 17.00 -9.66
CA HIS A 387 -10.30 16.38 -10.80
C HIS A 387 -9.91 14.89 -10.98
N GLY A 388 -9.73 14.19 -9.85
CA GLY A 388 -9.31 12.79 -9.80
C GLY A 388 -7.81 12.54 -10.01
N CYS A 389 -6.99 13.57 -10.24
CA CYS A 389 -5.54 13.48 -10.24
C CYS A 389 -4.96 13.58 -8.82
N VAL A 390 -3.85 12.90 -8.58
CA VAL A 390 -3.16 12.91 -7.27
C VAL A 390 -2.42 14.23 -7.11
N PHE A 391 -2.58 14.93 -5.98
CA PHE A 391 -1.70 16.06 -5.62
C PHE A 391 -1.17 15.97 -4.18
N SER A 392 -1.52 14.88 -3.48
CA SER A 392 -1.03 14.53 -2.14
C SER A 392 0.16 13.58 -2.21
N ASP A 393 1.03 13.63 -1.21
CA ASP A 393 2.15 12.68 -1.07
C ASP A 393 1.77 11.61 -0.06
N SER A 394 1.29 10.46 -0.54
CA SER A 394 0.77 9.37 0.29
C SER A 394 -0.26 9.86 1.33
N SER A 395 -1.27 10.61 0.89
CA SER A 395 -2.29 11.25 1.73
C SER A 395 -1.81 12.44 2.59
N THR A 396 -0.54 12.86 2.52
CA THR A 396 -0.06 14.07 3.23
C THR A 396 -0.12 15.31 2.32
N PHE A 397 -0.18 16.51 2.93
CA PHE A 397 -0.17 17.77 2.19
C PHE A 397 1.11 17.91 1.35
N PRO A 398 1.04 18.45 0.11
CA PRO A 398 2.24 18.85 -0.62
C PRO A 398 2.94 20.03 0.09
N VAL A 399 4.21 20.24 -0.24
CA VAL A 399 5.10 21.20 0.47
C VAL A 399 5.54 22.38 -0.39
N SER A 400 5.18 22.40 -1.68
CA SER A 400 5.42 23.49 -2.62
C SER A 400 4.45 23.38 -3.80
N VAL A 401 4.32 24.45 -4.58
CA VAL A 401 3.54 24.43 -5.84
C VAL A 401 4.11 23.37 -6.78
N GLU A 402 5.42 23.36 -6.96
CA GLU A 402 6.11 22.38 -7.80
C GLU A 402 5.86 20.95 -7.35
N HIS A 403 5.95 20.67 -6.04
CA HIS A 403 5.69 19.33 -5.51
C HIS A 403 4.25 18.88 -5.80
N ALA A 404 3.25 19.74 -5.56
CA ALA A 404 1.84 19.40 -5.78
C ALA A 404 1.56 18.97 -7.23
N PHE A 405 2.09 19.71 -8.21
CA PHE A 405 1.85 19.41 -9.62
C PHE A 405 2.77 18.32 -10.17
N TRP A 406 4.02 18.21 -9.69
CA TRP A 406 4.88 17.08 -10.02
C TRP A 406 4.25 15.74 -9.60
N LEU A 407 3.61 15.70 -8.43
CA LEU A 407 2.88 14.50 -7.98
C LEU A 407 1.79 14.06 -8.95
N GLY A 408 1.04 15.00 -9.52
CA GLY A 408 -0.13 14.71 -10.36
C GLY A 408 0.12 14.66 -11.86
N GLU A 409 1.14 15.37 -12.34
CA GLU A 409 1.46 15.48 -13.77
C GLU A 409 2.58 14.52 -14.19
N GLU A 410 3.49 14.18 -13.26
CA GLU A 410 4.69 13.38 -13.55
C GLU A 410 4.76 12.09 -12.72
N LYS A 411 4.89 12.17 -11.39
CA LYS A 411 5.14 10.99 -10.54
C LYS A 411 4.00 9.98 -10.56
N ASN A 412 2.76 10.47 -10.38
CA ASN A 412 1.56 9.65 -10.30
C ASN A 412 0.56 10.08 -11.39
N SER A 413 1.06 10.25 -12.61
CA SER A 413 0.26 10.83 -13.68
C SER A 413 -0.91 9.90 -14.06
N ARG A 414 -2.14 10.41 -13.94
CA ARG A 414 -3.32 9.71 -14.45
C ARG A 414 -3.37 9.72 -15.99
N ARG A 415 -2.65 10.66 -16.62
CA ARG A 415 -2.61 10.86 -18.09
C ARG A 415 -2.15 9.62 -18.85
N ASP A 416 -1.30 8.80 -18.22
CA ASP A 416 -0.80 7.55 -18.82
C ASP A 416 -1.89 6.48 -18.99
N TRP A 417 -3.02 6.65 -18.30
CA TRP A 417 -4.08 5.65 -18.14
C TRP A 417 -5.45 6.15 -18.61
N ASP A 418 -5.69 7.47 -18.55
CA ASP A 418 -6.96 8.09 -18.89
C ASP A 418 -6.75 9.39 -19.68
N PRO A 419 -7.14 9.44 -20.97
CA PRO A 419 -7.00 10.64 -21.79
C PRO A 419 -7.72 11.88 -21.25
N VAL A 420 -8.81 11.70 -20.46
CA VAL A 420 -9.57 12.83 -19.89
C VAL A 420 -8.73 13.59 -18.84
N ALA A 421 -7.67 12.97 -18.30
CA ALA A 421 -6.82 13.59 -17.29
C ALA A 421 -5.77 14.58 -17.84
N PHE A 422 -5.67 14.76 -19.17
CA PHE A 422 -4.60 15.56 -19.78
C PHE A 422 -4.60 17.01 -19.27
N ASP A 423 -5.73 17.69 -19.34
CA ASP A 423 -5.85 19.09 -18.93
C ASP A 423 -6.44 19.27 -17.52
N ALA A 424 -6.60 18.18 -16.76
CA ALA A 424 -7.26 18.19 -15.46
C ALA A 424 -6.64 19.16 -14.44
N LEU A 425 -5.33 19.41 -14.54
CA LEU A 425 -4.55 20.29 -13.66
C LEU A 425 -4.08 21.58 -14.33
N ALA A 426 -4.64 21.94 -15.48
CA ALA A 426 -4.31 23.17 -16.19
C ALA A 426 -4.54 24.40 -15.31
N SER A 427 -3.72 25.43 -15.50
CA SER A 427 -3.75 26.64 -14.69
C SER A 427 -4.64 27.74 -15.26
N ASP A 428 -5.46 27.47 -16.28
CA ASP A 428 -6.34 28.48 -16.85
C ASP A 428 -7.44 28.91 -15.84
N PRO A 429 -7.99 30.14 -15.96
CA PRO A 429 -8.93 30.67 -14.98
C PRO A 429 -10.20 29.84 -14.78
N ALA A 430 -10.68 29.11 -15.80
CA ALA A 430 -11.89 28.31 -15.68
C ALA A 430 -11.59 27.01 -14.90
N ASN A 431 -10.50 26.33 -15.25
CA ASN A 431 -10.08 25.12 -14.55
C ASN A 431 -9.71 25.39 -13.10
N VAL A 432 -9.00 26.49 -12.82
CA VAL A 432 -8.68 26.90 -11.45
C VAL A 432 -9.96 27.07 -10.63
N ARG A 433 -10.96 27.83 -11.11
CA ARG A 433 -12.23 28.01 -10.39
C ARG A 433 -12.95 26.67 -10.13
N SER A 434 -12.89 25.73 -11.07
CA SER A 434 -13.44 24.38 -10.90
C SER A 434 -12.72 23.59 -9.79
N LEU A 435 -11.38 23.62 -9.77
CA LEU A 435 -10.58 22.99 -8.71
C LEU A 435 -10.90 23.56 -7.33
N LEU A 436 -11.10 24.87 -7.23
CA LEU A 436 -11.49 25.53 -5.98
C LEU A 436 -12.90 25.08 -5.52
N ALA A 437 -13.85 25.01 -6.45
CA ALA A 437 -15.22 24.60 -6.16
C ALA A 437 -15.31 23.14 -5.69
N GLU A 438 -14.53 22.22 -6.29
CA GLU A 438 -14.43 20.83 -5.84
C GLU A 438 -14.05 20.73 -4.35
N LYS A 439 -13.10 21.58 -3.91
CA LYS A 439 -12.65 21.63 -2.51
C LYS A 439 -13.71 22.25 -1.60
N ASP A 440 -14.42 23.28 -2.07
CA ASP A 440 -15.53 23.88 -1.34
C ASP A 440 -16.65 22.85 -1.08
N ASP A 441 -16.98 22.04 -2.07
CA ASP A 441 -18.00 20.97 -1.97
C ASP A 441 -17.59 19.88 -0.97
N ALA A 442 -16.32 19.46 -0.97
CA ALA A 442 -15.79 18.47 -0.04
C ALA A 442 -15.87 18.96 1.42
N VAL A 443 -15.47 20.22 1.67
CA VAL A 443 -15.57 20.85 3.00
C VAL A 443 -17.03 21.01 3.43
N ALA A 444 -17.91 21.41 2.51
CA ALA A 444 -19.34 21.53 2.82
C ALA A 444 -19.96 20.18 3.18
N LEU A 445 -19.57 19.10 2.48
CA LEU A 445 -20.07 17.75 2.76
C LEU A 445 -19.55 17.22 4.10
N VAL A 446 -18.26 17.32 4.40
CA VAL A 446 -17.72 16.82 5.68
C VAL A 446 -18.35 17.53 6.89
N ARG A 447 -18.62 18.84 6.78
CA ARG A 447 -19.32 19.61 7.82
C ARG A 447 -20.74 19.13 8.05
N ARG A 448 -21.48 18.80 6.97
CA ARG A 448 -22.81 18.22 7.09
C ARG A 448 -22.78 16.85 7.76
N LEU A 449 -21.80 16.01 7.41
CA LEU A 449 -21.66 14.68 8.01
C LEU A 449 -21.28 14.79 9.49
N ARG A 450 -20.33 15.67 9.84
CA ARG A 450 -19.98 15.95 11.23
C ARG A 450 -21.17 16.44 12.04
N ALA A 451 -21.93 17.42 11.54
CA ALA A 451 -23.12 17.91 12.22
C ALA A 451 -24.17 16.82 12.45
N ARG A 452 -24.34 15.91 11.49
CA ARG A 452 -25.19 14.72 11.63
C ARG A 452 -24.69 13.81 12.75
N VAL A 453 -23.39 13.50 12.76
CA VAL A 453 -22.73 12.66 13.78
C VAL A 453 -22.85 13.26 15.17
N GLU A 454 -22.70 14.58 15.32
CA GLU A 454 -22.81 15.26 16.61
C GLU A 454 -24.26 15.40 17.12
N SER A 455 -25.24 15.37 16.23
CA SER A 455 -26.64 15.67 16.58
C SER A 455 -27.42 14.51 17.20
N GLU A 456 -27.03 13.26 16.94
CA GLU A 456 -27.84 12.10 17.33
C GLU A 456 -27.00 10.81 17.40
N ASN A 457 -27.05 10.14 18.55
CA ASN A 457 -26.62 8.74 18.66
C ASN A 457 -27.79 7.81 18.28
N PRO A 458 -27.65 6.97 17.22
CA PRO A 458 -28.73 6.11 16.74
C PRO A 458 -29.04 4.91 17.66
N GLY A 459 -28.24 4.67 18.69
CA GLY A 459 -28.31 3.50 19.57
C GLY A 459 -26.98 2.75 19.73
N LEU A 460 -25.87 3.38 19.37
CA LEU A 460 -24.51 2.88 19.56
C LEU A 460 -24.10 2.99 21.03
N THR A 461 -23.14 2.15 21.45
CA THR A 461 -22.50 2.31 22.76
C THR A 461 -21.85 3.68 22.88
N VAL A 462 -21.76 4.21 24.10
CA VAL A 462 -21.21 5.55 24.35
C VAL A 462 -19.77 5.65 23.85
N GLU A 463 -18.94 4.66 24.15
CA GLU A 463 -17.53 4.62 23.73
C GLU A 463 -17.38 4.64 22.20
N PHE A 464 -18.15 3.82 21.48
CA PHE A 464 -18.09 3.75 20.03
C PHE A 464 -18.61 5.03 19.37
N TYR A 465 -19.68 5.60 19.90
CA TYR A 465 -20.23 6.86 19.40
C TYR A 465 -19.27 8.04 19.64
N ASP A 466 -18.66 8.12 20.83
CA ASP A 466 -17.72 9.19 21.16
C ASP A 466 -16.45 9.12 20.28
N ASP A 467 -15.91 7.92 20.02
CA ASP A 467 -14.82 7.71 19.06
C ASP A 467 -15.21 8.17 17.65
N LEU A 468 -16.42 7.86 17.19
CA LEU A 468 -16.91 8.35 15.90
C LEU A 468 -17.01 9.89 15.86
N VAL A 469 -17.55 10.53 16.90
CA VAL A 469 -17.64 11.99 17.00
C VAL A 469 -16.25 12.61 16.92
N GLU A 470 -15.28 12.09 17.67
CA GLU A 470 -13.89 12.56 17.65
C GLU A 470 -13.28 12.43 16.24
N ARG A 471 -13.43 11.27 15.61
CA ARG A 471 -12.92 11.01 14.26
C ARG A 471 -13.53 11.93 13.22
N PHE A 472 -14.81 12.27 13.31
CA PHE A 472 -15.43 13.23 12.40
C PHE A 472 -14.93 14.67 12.63
N GLY A 473 -14.54 15.01 13.86
CA GLY A 473 -13.81 16.25 14.15
C GLY A 473 -12.44 16.30 13.46
N VAL A 474 -11.66 15.22 13.57
CA VAL A 474 -10.37 15.09 12.88
C VAL A 474 -10.54 15.07 11.35
N PHE A 475 -11.59 14.42 10.86
CA PHE A 475 -11.93 14.35 9.45
C PHE A 475 -12.18 15.74 8.86
N GLU A 476 -12.97 16.59 9.52
CA GLU A 476 -13.17 17.97 9.05
C GLU A 476 -11.87 18.77 9.01
N LEU A 477 -11.02 18.67 10.05
CA LEU A 477 -9.71 19.31 10.04
C LEU A 477 -8.91 18.86 8.82
N TYR A 478 -8.80 17.56 8.61
CA TYR A 478 -7.99 17.01 7.53
C TYR A 478 -8.45 17.47 6.14
N ILE A 479 -9.76 17.46 5.90
CA ILE A 479 -10.36 17.93 4.65
C ILE A 479 -10.18 19.45 4.49
N THR A 480 -10.26 20.22 5.56
CA THR A 480 -9.98 21.66 5.55
C THR A 480 -8.50 21.94 5.25
N GLY A 481 -7.57 21.11 5.73
CA GLY A 481 -6.15 21.25 5.37
C GLY A 481 -5.90 21.07 3.88
N PHE A 482 -6.57 20.11 3.23
CA PHE A 482 -6.49 19.92 1.78
C PHE A 482 -7.19 21.02 0.99
N TRP A 483 -8.26 21.61 1.55
CA TRP A 483 -8.84 22.84 1.03
C TRP A 483 -7.80 23.95 0.96
N HIS A 484 -7.05 24.21 2.04
CA HIS A 484 -5.97 25.20 2.02
C HIS A 484 -4.88 24.82 1.02
N ALA A 485 -4.42 23.57 1.03
CA ALA A 485 -3.33 23.11 0.18
C ALA A 485 -3.62 23.28 -1.31
N MET A 486 -4.77 22.78 -1.80
CA MET A 486 -5.09 22.88 -3.22
C MET A 486 -5.31 24.33 -3.66
N ARG A 487 -5.99 25.15 -2.83
CA ARG A 487 -6.26 26.54 -3.19
C ARG A 487 -4.98 27.36 -3.27
N CYS A 488 -4.08 27.20 -2.30
CA CYS A 488 -2.73 27.76 -2.35
C CYS A 488 -2.00 27.34 -3.63
N ALA A 489 -1.94 26.04 -3.92
CA ALA A 489 -1.20 25.51 -5.07
C ALA A 489 -1.79 25.97 -6.42
N ALA A 490 -3.11 25.86 -6.62
CA ALA A 490 -3.78 26.21 -7.87
C ALA A 490 -3.67 27.71 -8.19
N LEU A 491 -3.96 28.57 -7.20
CA LEU A 491 -3.87 30.02 -7.37
C LEU A 491 -2.40 30.45 -7.54
N GLY A 492 -1.48 29.87 -6.76
CA GLY A 492 -0.04 30.13 -6.91
C GLY A 492 0.49 29.77 -8.30
N ARG A 493 0.11 28.61 -8.84
CA ARG A 493 0.46 28.21 -10.22
C ARG A 493 -0.14 29.16 -11.24
N HIS A 494 -1.42 29.52 -11.11
CA HIS A 494 -2.08 30.45 -12.02
C HIS A 494 -1.33 31.79 -12.11
N LEU A 495 -1.03 32.41 -10.96
CA LEU A 495 -0.36 33.70 -10.96
C LEU A 495 1.09 33.62 -11.45
N ARG A 496 1.78 32.50 -11.22
CA ARG A 496 3.10 32.26 -11.83
C ARG A 496 3.03 32.20 -13.35
N ASP A 497 2.01 31.55 -13.88
CA ASP A 497 1.89 31.28 -15.32
C ASP A 497 1.35 32.51 -16.09
N PHE A 498 0.48 33.33 -15.48
CA PHE A 498 -0.20 34.45 -16.14
C PHE A 498 0.10 35.86 -15.56
N GLY A 499 0.70 35.94 -14.38
CA GLY A 499 0.92 37.20 -13.65
C GLY A 499 -0.32 37.68 -12.89
N ARG A 500 -0.10 38.53 -11.88
CA ARG A 500 -1.17 39.05 -11.00
C ARG A 500 -2.18 39.95 -11.71
N ASP A 501 -1.73 40.72 -12.67
CA ASP A 501 -2.56 41.70 -13.39
C ASP A 501 -3.53 41.03 -14.38
N ALA A 502 -3.30 39.76 -14.74
CA ALA A 502 -4.11 39.03 -15.70
C ALA A 502 -5.48 38.61 -15.14
N ASP A 503 -5.57 38.27 -13.85
CA ASP A 503 -6.83 37.98 -13.17
C ASP A 503 -6.82 38.53 -11.72
N PRO A 504 -7.17 39.83 -11.53
CA PRO A 504 -7.18 40.47 -10.22
C PRO A 504 -8.11 39.80 -9.20
N GLN A 505 -9.16 39.10 -9.68
CA GLN A 505 -10.07 38.36 -8.81
C GLN A 505 -9.35 37.15 -8.21
N LEU A 506 -8.68 36.35 -9.02
CA LEU A 506 -7.90 35.20 -8.54
C LEU A 506 -6.72 35.64 -7.67
N ALA A 507 -6.09 36.78 -7.98
CA ALA A 507 -5.05 37.36 -7.13
C ALA A 507 -5.59 37.75 -5.73
N GLY A 508 -6.75 38.40 -5.67
CA GLY A 508 -7.41 38.74 -4.39
C GLY A 508 -7.80 37.50 -3.59
N MET A 509 -8.29 36.46 -4.28
CA MET A 509 -8.59 35.17 -3.64
C MET A 509 -7.34 34.51 -3.05
N LEU A 510 -6.18 34.63 -3.70
CA LEU A 510 -4.94 34.10 -3.15
C LEU A 510 -4.54 34.80 -1.85
N ASP A 511 -4.64 36.13 -1.81
CA ASP A 511 -4.27 36.90 -0.62
C ASP A 511 -5.14 36.51 0.59
N GLU A 512 -6.43 36.25 0.37
CA GLU A 512 -7.34 35.72 1.40
C GLU A 512 -6.95 34.30 1.83
N VAL A 513 -6.68 33.42 0.87
CA VAL A 513 -6.30 32.03 1.13
C VAL A 513 -4.98 31.94 1.89
N LEU A 514 -3.98 32.76 1.57
CA LEU A 514 -2.70 32.78 2.29
C LEU A 514 -2.89 33.17 3.76
N ARG A 515 -3.64 34.24 4.02
CA ARG A 515 -3.96 34.67 5.40
C ARG A 515 -4.68 33.57 6.17
N GLY A 516 -5.73 32.99 5.58
CA GLY A 516 -6.47 31.90 6.20
C GLY A 516 -5.62 30.65 6.42
N THR A 517 -4.68 30.36 5.51
CA THR A 517 -3.76 29.22 5.64
C THR A 517 -2.79 29.41 6.79
N ALA A 518 -2.26 30.62 6.99
CA ALA A 518 -1.41 30.92 8.15
C ALA A 518 -2.16 30.72 9.48
N GLU A 519 -3.37 31.29 9.59
CA GLU A 519 -4.24 31.11 10.76
C GLU A 519 -4.59 29.63 11.00
N TYR A 520 -4.85 28.89 9.92
CA TYR A 520 -5.14 27.47 9.98
C TYR A 520 -3.94 26.64 10.47
N CYS A 521 -2.73 26.95 10.01
CA CYS A 521 -1.51 26.30 10.48
C CYS A 521 -1.27 26.56 11.98
N ASP A 522 -1.47 27.79 12.46
CA ASP A 522 -1.32 28.12 13.88
C ASP A 522 -2.35 27.37 14.74
N ARG A 523 -3.57 27.19 14.21
CA ARG A 523 -4.58 26.35 14.85
C ARG A 523 -4.17 24.88 14.89
N LEU A 524 -3.62 24.33 13.81
CA LEU A 524 -3.15 22.93 13.81
C LEU A 524 -2.01 22.71 14.81
N ASP A 525 -1.06 23.64 14.89
CA ASP A 525 0.10 23.53 15.79
C ASP A 525 -0.30 23.53 17.28
N THR A 526 -1.50 24.03 17.61
CA THR A 526 -2.04 24.07 18.98
C THR A 526 -3.17 23.07 19.22
N HIS A 527 -3.61 22.36 18.19
CA HIS A 527 -4.69 21.38 18.29
C HIS A 527 -4.18 20.06 18.88
N ALA A 528 -4.96 19.43 19.77
CA ALA A 528 -4.57 18.17 20.43
C ALA A 528 -4.25 17.02 19.45
N VAL A 529 -4.80 17.07 18.24
CA VAL A 529 -4.52 16.10 17.16
C VAL A 529 -3.05 16.08 16.73
N GLY A 530 -2.30 17.16 17.00
CA GLY A 530 -0.85 17.21 16.79
C GLY A 530 -0.06 16.20 17.62
N ASP A 531 -0.66 15.69 18.71
CA ASP A 531 -0.05 14.68 19.59
C ASP A 531 -0.59 13.25 19.32
N THR A 532 -1.54 13.09 18.41
CA THR A 532 -2.22 11.82 18.14
C THR A 532 -1.63 11.14 16.91
N TYR A 533 -0.95 10.00 17.08
CA TYR A 533 -0.45 9.20 15.96
C TYR A 533 -1.56 8.29 15.37
N PRO A 534 -1.66 8.15 14.03
CA PRO A 534 -0.85 8.79 12.99
C PRO A 534 -1.41 10.13 12.48
N ALA A 535 -2.49 10.65 13.08
CA ALA A 535 -3.16 11.87 12.63
C ALA A 535 -2.21 13.08 12.55
N CYS A 536 -1.26 13.19 13.49
CA CYS A 536 -0.22 14.23 13.52
C CYS A 536 0.67 14.27 12.27
N LEU A 537 0.86 13.13 11.57
CA LEU A 537 1.62 13.07 10.32
C LEU A 537 0.81 13.60 9.13
N LEU A 538 -0.50 13.30 9.10
CA LEU A 538 -1.41 13.77 8.05
C LEU A 538 -1.73 15.27 8.20
N LEU A 539 -1.91 15.72 9.44
CA LEU A 539 -2.28 17.08 9.83
C LEU A 539 -1.07 17.94 10.18
N SER A 540 0.03 17.79 9.44
CA SER A 540 1.25 18.54 9.71
C SER A 540 1.11 20.02 9.30
N GLY A 541 0.93 20.90 10.29
CA GLY A 541 0.96 22.36 10.09
C GLY A 541 2.27 22.83 9.46
N GLN A 542 3.40 22.18 9.77
CA GLN A 542 4.70 22.48 9.16
C GLN A 542 4.72 22.23 7.66
N ARG A 543 4.15 21.13 7.16
CA ARG A 543 4.08 20.84 5.72
C ARG A 543 3.24 21.88 4.99
N LEU A 544 2.08 22.22 5.55
CA LEU A 544 1.19 23.22 4.95
C LEU A 544 1.79 24.63 5.00
N ARG A 545 2.54 24.97 6.07
CA ARG A 545 3.29 26.22 6.17
C ARG A 545 4.41 26.30 5.14
N ALA A 546 5.11 25.19 4.85
CA ALA A 546 6.10 25.15 3.78
C ALA A 546 5.49 25.48 2.40
N LEU A 547 4.31 24.94 2.10
CA LEU A 547 3.57 25.28 0.89
C LEU A 547 3.12 26.75 0.88
N HIS A 548 2.59 27.25 2.01
CA HIS A 548 2.22 28.66 2.16
C HIS A 548 3.39 29.60 1.86
N ASP A 549 4.57 29.33 2.43
CA ASP A 549 5.76 30.15 2.25
C ASP A 549 6.27 30.10 0.82
N ASP A 550 6.15 28.95 0.16
CA ASP A 550 6.44 28.79 -1.26
C ASP A 550 5.53 29.63 -2.14
N VAL A 551 4.22 29.53 -1.95
CA VAL A 551 3.24 30.31 -2.71
C VAL A 551 3.42 31.81 -2.44
N SER A 552 3.73 32.20 -1.21
CA SER A 552 4.01 33.61 -0.87
C SER A 552 5.21 34.17 -1.64
N ARG A 553 6.26 33.37 -1.84
CA ARG A 553 7.42 33.77 -2.68
C ARG A 553 7.02 33.88 -4.14
N VAL A 554 6.28 32.89 -4.66
CA VAL A 554 5.79 32.87 -6.05
C VAL A 554 4.88 34.07 -6.32
N ALA A 555 4.08 34.49 -5.34
CA ALA A 555 3.14 35.59 -5.48
C ALA A 555 3.79 36.99 -5.35
N ALA A 556 5.04 37.06 -4.87
CA ALA A 556 5.80 38.29 -4.67
C ALA A 556 6.82 38.58 -5.78
N GLY A 557 7.23 37.55 -6.53
CA GLY A 557 8.03 37.67 -7.75
C GLY A 557 7.16 37.82 -8.98
#